data_AF-A0A4U5QMP8-F1
#
_entry.id   AF-A0A4U5QMP8-F1
#
_cell.length_a   1.000
_cell.length_b   1.000
_cell.length_c   1.000
_cell.angle_alpha   90.00
_cell.angle_beta   90.00
_cell.angle_gamma   90.00
#
_symmetry.space_group_name_H-M   'P 1'
#
loop_
_entity.id
_entity.type
_entity.pdbx_description
1 polymer ?
#
loop_
_entity_poly.entity_id
_entity_poly.type
_entity_poly.pdbx_seq_one_letter_code
_entity_poly.pdbx_strand_id
1 'polypeptide(L)'
;MDFLNEKGQNILHVAAESGQRKIVDEILRNQDLEALINEKDYDGNTPLHLAAMYCRSEIVRALVSDKRVDKRIVNNEKLNLAGVVAILLRGGRFEAPKSDGMSKRIDTKHEDDAARSVWNKSQEAEVRKMRKVFKVLVEADDKTECDLPRTTLTRSN
;
A
#
# COMPACT_ATOMS: atom_id res chain seq x y z
N MET A 1 -7.18 -19.87 11.80
CA MET A 1 -7.96 -19.30 12.93
C MET A 1 -7.97 -17.83 12.66
N ASP A 2 -9.00 -17.38 11.96
CA ASP A 2 -8.93 -16.12 11.25
C ASP A 2 -9.65 -15.09 12.13
N PHE A 3 -8.88 -14.46 13.02
CA PHE A 3 -9.35 -13.35 13.85
C PHE A 3 -9.44 -12.10 12.99
N LEU A 4 -10.51 -12.04 12.19
CA LEU A 4 -10.83 -10.89 11.34
C LEU A 4 -11.83 -9.97 12.04
N ASN A 5 -11.71 -8.67 11.82
CA ASN A 5 -12.72 -7.71 12.26
C ASN A 5 -13.89 -7.61 11.25
N GLU A 6 -14.83 -6.70 11.50
CA GLU A 6 -16.02 -6.47 10.65
C GLU A 6 -15.71 -6.02 9.22
N LYS A 7 -14.49 -5.56 8.94
CA LYS A 7 -14.00 -5.19 7.60
C LYS A 7 -13.25 -6.33 6.90
N GLY A 8 -13.16 -7.51 7.52
CA GLY A 8 -12.32 -8.60 7.03
C GLY A 8 -10.82 -8.36 7.25
N GLN A 9 -10.44 -7.41 8.10
CA GLN A 9 -9.05 -7.07 8.36
C GLN A 9 -8.47 -7.97 9.44
N ASN A 10 -7.28 -8.52 9.17
CA ASN A 10 -6.46 -9.20 10.18
C ASN A 10 -5.65 -8.20 11.04
N ILE A 11 -4.90 -8.71 12.02
CA ILE A 11 -4.07 -7.88 12.91
C ILE A 11 -3.03 -7.01 12.15
N LEU A 12 -2.48 -7.51 11.04
CA LEU A 12 -1.49 -6.77 10.26
C LEU A 12 -2.11 -5.59 9.50
N HIS A 13 -3.34 -5.74 9.00
CA HIS A 13 -4.12 -4.64 8.41
C HIS A 13 -4.31 -3.51 9.43
N VAL A 14 -4.79 -3.84 10.63
CA VAL A 14 -5.05 -2.85 11.70
C VAL A 14 -3.75 -2.16 12.15
N ALA A 15 -2.66 -2.91 12.27
CA ALA A 15 -1.34 -2.36 12.61
C ALA A 15 -0.82 -1.41 11.53
N ALA A 16 -1.01 -1.78 10.25
CA ALA A 16 -0.62 -0.97 9.10
C ALA A 16 -1.41 0.34 8.99
N GLU A 17 -2.73 0.30 9.20
CA GLU A 17 -3.60 1.48 9.27
C GLU A 17 -3.23 2.41 10.44
N SER A 18 -3.07 1.82 11.62
CA SER A 18 -2.81 2.56 12.87
C SER A 18 -1.39 3.13 12.96
N GLY A 19 -0.46 2.73 12.09
CA GLY A 19 0.93 3.18 12.15
C GLY A 19 1.77 2.46 13.21
N GLN A 20 1.34 1.28 13.66
CA GLN A 20 1.98 0.53 14.75
C GLN A 20 3.19 -0.26 14.28
N ARG A 21 4.31 0.45 14.03
CA ARG A 21 5.53 -0.13 13.45
C ARG A 21 6.08 -1.34 14.21
N LYS A 22 6.06 -1.33 15.55
CA LYS A 22 6.59 -2.43 16.37
C LYS A 22 5.82 -3.74 16.12
N ILE A 23 4.50 -3.66 16.05
CA ILE A 23 3.63 -4.83 15.79
C ILE A 23 3.89 -5.37 14.38
N VAL A 24 4.04 -4.48 13.38
CA VAL A 24 4.41 -4.89 12.02
C VAL A 24 5.75 -5.64 12.01
N ASP A 25 6.78 -5.11 12.68
CA ASP A 25 8.09 -5.77 12.72
C ASP A 25 8.03 -7.14 13.42
N GLU A 26 7.25 -7.28 14.50
CA GLU A 26 7.04 -8.57 15.18
C GLU A 26 6.34 -9.58 14.28
N ILE A 27 5.29 -9.17 13.55
CA ILE A 27 4.57 -10.04 12.62
C ILE A 27 5.49 -10.46 11.47
N LEU A 28 6.25 -9.53 10.89
CA LEU A 28 7.18 -9.85 9.79
C LEU A 28 8.33 -10.76 10.23
N ARG A 29 8.75 -10.72 11.50
CA ARG A 29 9.76 -11.65 12.03
C ARG A 29 9.22 -13.06 12.26
N ASN A 30 7.91 -13.23 12.37
CA ASN A 30 7.29 -14.51 12.60
C ASN A 30 6.91 -15.19 11.27
N GLN A 31 7.53 -16.33 10.98
CA GLN A 31 7.26 -17.10 9.78
C GLN A 31 5.87 -17.75 9.79
N ASP A 32 5.35 -18.09 10.97
CA ASP A 32 4.03 -18.72 11.11
C ASP A 32 2.89 -17.75 10.74
N LEU A 33 3.18 -16.45 10.70
CA LEU A 33 2.23 -15.39 10.35
C LEU A 33 2.34 -14.92 8.90
N GLU A 34 3.14 -15.61 8.07
CA GLU A 34 3.33 -15.27 6.66
C GLU A 34 2.02 -15.20 5.88
N ALA A 35 1.06 -16.09 6.21
CA ALA A 35 -0.25 -16.09 5.58
C ALA A 35 -0.92 -14.71 5.66
N LEU A 36 -0.74 -13.95 6.74
CA LEU A 36 -1.41 -12.66 6.97
C LEU A 36 -0.92 -11.52 6.07
N ILE A 37 0.26 -11.66 5.44
CA ILE A 37 0.99 -10.58 4.77
C ILE A 37 0.26 -10.06 3.53
N ASN A 38 -0.34 -10.97 2.76
CA ASN A 38 -0.97 -10.68 1.48
C ASN A 38 -2.49 -10.88 1.48
N GLU A 39 -3.07 -11.22 2.63
CA GLU A 39 -4.51 -11.36 2.77
C GLU A 39 -5.20 -10.05 2.38
N LYS A 40 -6.40 -10.21 1.82
CA LYS A 40 -7.24 -9.11 1.36
C LYS A 40 -8.40 -8.93 2.33
N ASP A 41 -8.65 -7.69 2.72
CA ASP A 41 -9.87 -7.30 3.41
C ASP A 41 -11.08 -7.29 2.45
N TYR A 42 -12.27 -6.93 2.93
CA TYR A 42 -13.49 -6.92 2.11
C TYR A 42 -13.45 -5.91 0.95
N ASP A 43 -12.65 -4.85 1.07
CA ASP A 43 -12.40 -3.87 0.00
C ASP A 43 -11.28 -4.33 -0.96
N GLY A 44 -10.75 -5.53 -0.73
CA GLY A 44 -9.64 -6.08 -1.48
C GLY A 44 -8.30 -5.44 -1.14
N ASN A 45 -8.22 -4.62 -0.10
CA ASN A 45 -6.98 -4.01 0.32
C ASN A 45 -6.14 -5.05 1.08
N THR A 46 -4.84 -5.05 0.82
CA THR A 46 -3.87 -5.76 1.65
C THR A 46 -3.32 -4.81 2.73
N PRO A 47 -2.59 -5.29 3.75
CA PRO A 47 -1.96 -4.41 4.73
C PRO A 47 -1.05 -3.35 4.10
N LEU A 48 -0.42 -3.68 2.97
CA LEU A 48 0.38 -2.75 2.19
C LEU A 48 -0.45 -1.62 1.55
N HIS A 49 -1.66 -1.90 1.08
CA HIS A 49 -2.58 -0.88 0.58
C HIS A 49 -2.96 0.09 1.70
N LEU A 50 -3.38 -0.42 2.86
CA LEU A 50 -3.74 0.42 4.00
C LEU A 50 -2.55 1.26 4.49
N ALA A 51 -1.34 0.70 4.58
CA ALA A 51 -0.15 1.47 4.94
C ALA A 51 0.08 2.66 3.99
N ALA A 52 -0.15 2.48 2.69
CA ALA A 52 -0.02 3.56 1.70
C ALA A 52 -1.15 4.59 1.84
N MET A 53 -2.40 4.13 1.93
CA MET A 53 -3.62 4.95 2.09
C MET A 53 -3.53 5.88 3.29
N TYR A 54 -3.04 5.37 4.42
CA TYR A 54 -2.86 6.12 5.67
C TYR A 54 -1.47 6.80 5.79
N CYS A 55 -0.72 6.89 4.69
CA CYS A 55 0.58 7.56 4.62
C CYS A 55 1.62 7.07 5.64
N ARG A 56 1.61 5.77 6.00
CA ARG A 56 2.55 5.16 6.93
C ARG A 56 3.85 4.77 6.23
N SER A 57 4.66 5.76 5.85
CA SER A 57 5.87 5.55 5.03
C SER A 57 6.86 4.54 5.62
N GLU A 58 7.01 4.51 6.95
CA GLU A 58 7.89 3.58 7.65
C GLU A 58 7.40 2.12 7.56
N ILE A 59 6.08 1.92 7.57
CA ILE A 59 5.47 0.59 7.45
C ILE A 59 5.50 0.14 6.00
N VAL A 60 5.19 1.03 5.05
CA VAL A 60 5.34 0.74 3.62
C VAL A 60 6.78 0.32 3.32
N ARG A 61 7.78 1.03 3.84
CA ARG A 61 9.18 0.64 3.66
C ARG A 61 9.47 -0.76 4.24
N ALA A 62 8.94 -1.07 5.43
CA ALA A 62 9.14 -2.37 6.06
C ALA A 62 8.51 -3.50 5.24
N LEU A 63 7.24 -3.36 4.87
CA LEU A 63 6.50 -4.34 4.07
C LEU A 63 7.14 -4.54 2.69
N VAL A 64 7.44 -3.46 1.98
CA VAL A 64 7.99 -3.56 0.61
C VAL A 64 9.42 -4.13 0.58
N SER A 65 10.15 -4.04 1.69
CA SER A 65 11.47 -4.69 1.85
C SER A 65 11.37 -6.18 2.13
N ASP A 66 10.21 -6.68 2.58
CA ASP A 66 9.97 -8.09 2.80
C ASP A 66 9.66 -8.78 1.47
N LYS A 67 10.40 -9.85 1.16
CA LYS A 67 10.28 -10.58 -0.11
C LYS A 67 8.94 -11.29 -0.27
N ARG A 68 8.24 -11.56 0.84
CA ARG A 68 6.95 -12.26 0.83
C ARG A 68 5.81 -11.33 0.45
N VAL A 69 6.00 -10.01 0.49
CA VAL A 69 4.96 -9.05 0.15
C VAL A 69 4.78 -8.97 -1.37
N ASP A 70 3.58 -9.28 -1.85
CA ASP A 70 3.23 -9.14 -3.26
C ASP A 70 2.69 -7.73 -3.55
N LYS A 71 3.52 -6.94 -4.25
CA LYS A 71 3.23 -5.55 -4.64
C LYS A 71 2.28 -5.45 -5.84
N ARG A 72 2.00 -6.58 -6.51
CA ARG A 72 1.18 -6.65 -7.73
C ARG A 72 -0.30 -6.86 -7.42
N ILE A 73 -0.63 -7.25 -6.19
CA ILE A 73 -2.02 -7.43 -5.77
C ILE A 73 -2.78 -6.12 -5.98
N VAL A 74 -3.96 -6.25 -6.58
CA VAL A 74 -4.89 -5.14 -6.77
C VAL A 74 -6.09 -5.27 -5.83
N ASN A 75 -6.56 -4.13 -5.33
CA ASN A 75 -7.79 -4.02 -4.56
C ASN A 75 -9.04 -4.03 -5.46
N ASN A 76 -10.23 -3.83 -4.87
CA ASN A 76 -11.48 -3.82 -5.61
C ASN A 76 -11.59 -2.64 -6.60
N GLU A 77 -10.86 -1.56 -6.36
CA GLU A 77 -10.71 -0.43 -7.29
C GLU A 77 -9.73 -0.70 -8.44
N LYS A 78 -9.19 -1.93 -8.54
CA LYS A 78 -8.18 -2.34 -9.52
C LYS A 78 -6.86 -1.59 -9.37
N LEU A 79 -6.57 -1.08 -8.18
CA LEU A 79 -5.34 -0.39 -7.86
C LEU A 79 -4.41 -1.32 -7.11
N ASN A 80 -3.14 -1.36 -7.54
CA ASN A 80 -2.04 -1.91 -6.74
C ASN A 80 -1.41 -0.79 -5.89
N LEU A 81 -0.34 -1.10 -5.13
CA LEU A 81 0.42 -0.12 -4.35
C LEU A 81 0.75 1.15 -5.17
N ALA A 82 1.27 0.96 -6.39
CA ALA A 82 1.65 2.07 -7.26
C ALA A 82 0.45 2.94 -7.66
N GLY A 83 -0.68 2.31 -7.96
CA GLY A 83 -1.94 2.99 -8.27
C GLY A 83 -2.44 3.83 -7.10
N VAL A 84 -2.48 3.27 -5.89
CA VAL A 84 -2.88 3.99 -4.66
C VAL A 84 -1.97 5.19 -4.42
N VAL A 85 -0.65 5.00 -4.47
CA VAL A 85 0.31 6.10 -4.27
C VAL A 85 0.19 7.16 -5.37
N ALA A 86 -0.05 6.77 -6.62
CA ALA A 86 -0.24 7.73 -7.72
C ALA A 86 -1.49 8.60 -7.54
N ILE A 87 -2.56 8.08 -6.94
CA ILE A 87 -3.75 8.86 -6.59
C ILE A 87 -3.41 9.85 -5.48
N LEU A 88 -2.74 9.39 -4.41
CA LEU A 88 -2.29 10.25 -3.30
C LEU A 88 -1.37 11.39 -3.79
N LEU A 89 -0.43 11.10 -4.69
CA LEU A 89 0.54 12.09 -5.20
C LEU A 89 -0.05 13.09 -6.19
N ARG A 90 -1.14 12.75 -6.89
CA ARG A 90 -1.84 13.66 -7.80
C ARG A 90 -2.76 14.65 -7.09
N GLY A 91 -2.83 14.61 -5.75
CA GLY A 91 -3.80 15.40 -4.99
C GLY A 91 -5.25 14.96 -5.29
N GLY A 92 -5.41 13.73 -5.80
CA GLY A 92 -6.71 13.15 -6.09
C GLY A 92 -7.42 12.78 -4.79
N ARG A 93 -8.70 13.17 -4.68
CA ARG A 93 -9.60 12.79 -3.59
C ARG A 93 -9.42 11.31 -3.26
N PHE A 94 -8.80 11.05 -2.12
CA PHE A 94 -8.78 9.73 -1.50
C PHE A 94 -9.91 9.73 -0.46
N GLU A 95 -11.01 9.04 -0.75
CA GLU A 95 -11.99 8.69 0.27
C GLU A 95 -11.34 7.64 1.16
N ALA A 96 -10.82 8.03 2.32
CA ALA A 96 -10.42 7.06 3.32
C ALA A 96 -11.63 6.18 3.67
N PRO A 97 -11.48 4.85 3.76
CA PRO A 97 -12.60 3.96 4.03
C PRO A 97 -13.25 4.32 5.37
N LYS A 98 -14.45 4.92 5.29
CA LYS A 98 -15.24 5.31 6.45
C LYS A 98 -15.77 4.05 7.14
N SER A 99 -15.87 4.10 8.47
CA SER A 99 -16.21 2.97 9.33
C SER A 99 -17.68 2.54 9.27
N ASP A 100 -18.49 3.09 8.38
CA ASP A 100 -19.96 3.12 8.48
C ASP A 100 -20.72 2.50 7.29
N GLY A 101 -20.04 1.84 6.34
CA GLY A 101 -20.70 0.93 5.38
C GLY A 101 -21.68 1.56 4.38
N MET A 102 -21.74 2.89 4.26
CA MET A 102 -22.65 3.59 3.35
C MET A 102 -21.91 4.05 2.08
N SER A 103 -22.13 3.38 0.95
CA SER A 103 -21.69 3.87 -0.35
C SER A 103 -22.50 5.12 -0.71
N LYS A 104 -21.92 6.32 -0.50
CA LYS A 104 -22.46 7.56 -1.05
C LYS A 104 -21.79 7.84 -2.37
N ARG A 105 -22.58 7.90 -3.45
CA ARG A 105 -22.18 8.55 -4.71
C ARG A 105 -21.99 10.02 -4.40
N ILE A 106 -20.75 10.49 -4.37
CA ILE A 106 -20.45 11.90 -4.15
C ILE A 106 -20.23 12.52 -5.52
N ASP A 107 -21.21 13.26 -6.01
CA ASP A 107 -21.04 14.12 -7.16
C ASP A 107 -20.04 15.22 -6.80
N THR A 108 -18.91 15.25 -7.51
CA THR A 108 -17.76 16.11 -7.20
C THR A 108 -17.94 17.58 -7.56
N LYS A 109 -19.18 18.04 -7.74
CA LYS A 109 -19.53 19.45 -7.85
C LYS A 109 -20.11 19.94 -6.53
N HIS A 110 -19.28 20.01 -5.50
CA HIS A 110 -19.46 21.05 -4.48
C HIS A 110 -18.08 21.57 -4.05
N GLU A 111 -17.89 22.86 -4.31
CA GLU A 111 -16.67 23.66 -4.23
C GLU A 111 -16.37 24.10 -2.79
N ASP A 112 -16.34 23.17 -1.84
CA ASP A 112 -16.17 23.57 -0.45
C ASP A 112 -14.69 23.50 -0.06
N ASP A 113 -14.06 24.68 -0.03
CA ASP A 113 -12.66 24.94 0.36
C ASP A 113 -12.26 24.30 1.72
N ALA A 114 -13.23 23.93 2.55
CA ALA A 114 -13.04 23.24 3.82
C ALA A 114 -12.32 21.89 3.66
N ALA A 115 -12.61 21.11 2.62
CA ALA A 115 -11.94 19.82 2.40
C ALA A 115 -10.45 19.99 2.04
N ARG A 116 -10.07 21.14 1.45
CA ARG A 116 -8.67 21.51 1.18
C ARG A 116 -7.92 21.88 2.47
N SER A 117 -8.62 22.37 3.49
CA SER A 117 -8.03 22.68 4.81
C SER A 117 -7.90 21.46 5.74
N VAL A 118 -8.64 20.38 5.50
CA VAL A 118 -8.53 19.12 6.29
C VAL A 118 -7.20 18.41 6.02
N TRP A 119 -6.60 18.64 4.86
CA TRP A 119 -5.24 18.21 4.55
C TRP A 119 -4.21 19.11 5.25
N ASN A 120 -3.98 18.83 6.53
CA ASN A 120 -3.06 19.57 7.38
C ASN A 120 -1.60 19.44 6.89
N LYS A 121 -0.76 20.47 7.11
CA LYS A 121 0.70 20.48 6.87
C LYS A 121 1.41 19.22 7.41
N SER A 122 0.88 18.62 8.47
CA SER A 122 1.35 17.35 9.05
C SER A 122 1.25 16.18 8.06
N GLN A 123 0.15 16.06 7.32
CA GLN A 123 -0.05 15.01 6.31
C GLN A 123 0.77 15.29 5.04
N GLU A 124 0.97 16.55 4.66
CA GLU A 124 1.85 16.92 3.55
C GLU A 124 3.31 16.48 3.75
N ALA A 125 3.81 16.58 4.99
CA ALA A 125 5.16 16.12 5.33
C ALA A 125 5.29 14.60 5.16
N GLU A 126 4.28 13.84 5.59
CA GLU A 126 4.25 12.38 5.41
C GLU A 126 4.09 11.99 3.94
N VAL A 127 3.29 12.73 3.16
CA VAL A 127 3.16 12.51 1.70
C VAL A 127 4.47 12.81 0.99
N ARG A 128 5.23 13.83 1.43
CA ARG A 128 6.59 14.09 0.93
C ARG A 128 7.54 12.93 1.26
N LYS A 129 7.46 12.35 2.46
CA LYS A 129 8.23 11.16 2.84
C LYS A 129 7.82 9.95 1.99
N MET A 130 6.53 9.71 1.80
CA MET A 130 5.99 8.64 0.96
C MET A 130 6.45 8.78 -0.49
N ARG A 131 6.42 10.00 -1.05
CA ARG A 131 6.95 10.30 -2.39
C ARG A 131 8.42 9.90 -2.50
N LYS A 132 9.23 10.18 -1.47
CA LYS A 132 10.66 9.82 -1.45
C LYS A 132 10.85 8.30 -1.39
N VAL A 133 10.08 7.60 -0.55
CA VAL A 133 10.11 6.13 -0.47
C VAL A 133 9.72 5.50 -1.80
N PHE A 134 8.65 5.98 -2.42
CA PHE A 134 8.15 5.43 -3.67
C PHE A 134 9.07 5.72 -4.86
N LYS A 135 9.68 6.91 -4.93
CA LYS A 135 10.70 7.23 -5.94
C LYS A 135 11.84 6.23 -5.91
N VAL A 136 12.36 5.91 -4.71
CA VAL A 136 13.43 4.91 -4.53
C VAL A 136 12.97 3.51 -4.97
N LEU A 137 11.70 3.17 -4.77
CA LEU A 137 11.15 1.86 -5.13
C LEU A 137 10.96 1.70 -6.63
N VAL A 138 10.39 2.71 -7.31
CA VAL A 138 10.21 2.69 -8.77
C VAL A 138 11.56 2.72 -9.50
N GLU A 139 12.52 3.51 -9.00
CA GLU A 139 13.88 3.55 -9.56
C GLU A 139 14.67 2.24 -9.33
N ALA A 140 14.25 1.41 -8.36
CA ALA A 140 14.85 0.10 -8.13
C ALA A 140 14.33 -0.97 -9.11
N ASP A 141 13.07 -0.89 -9.54
CA ASP A 141 12.49 -1.83 -10.48
C ASP A 141 13.06 -1.64 -11.91
N ASP A 142 13.38 -0.40 -12.32
CA ASP A 142 14.04 -0.09 -13.61
C ASP A 142 15.47 -0.66 -13.75
N LYS A 143 16.09 -1.11 -12.65
CA LYS A 143 17.44 -1.72 -12.67
C LYS A 143 17.44 -3.24 -12.68
N THR A 144 16.28 -3.89 -12.74
CA THR A 144 16.20 -5.37 -12.73
C THR A 144 16.01 -6.01 -14.11
N GLU A 145 16.02 -5.23 -15.20
CA GLU A 145 16.01 -5.72 -16.58
C GLU A 145 17.37 -5.56 -17.29
N CYS A 146 18.47 -5.89 -16.61
CA CYS A 146 19.77 -6.08 -17.26
C CYS A 146 20.53 -7.19 -16.52
N ASP A 147 20.15 -8.44 -16.78
CA ASP A 147 21.06 -9.60 -16.84
C ASP A 147 20.26 -10.84 -17.26
N LEU A 148 19.83 -10.87 -18.53
CA LEU A 148 19.55 -12.14 -19.19
C LEU A 148 20.91 -12.77 -19.54
N PRO A 149 21.25 -13.98 -19.07
CA PRO A 149 22.46 -14.64 -19.52
C PRO A 149 22.34 -14.92 -21.02
N ARG A 150 23.26 -14.35 -21.80
CA ARG A 150 23.54 -14.73 -23.19
C ARG A 150 23.86 -16.23 -23.21
N THR A 151 22.87 -17.07 -23.47
CA THR A 151 23.12 -18.44 -23.89
C THR A 151 23.60 -18.38 -25.33
N THR A 152 24.91 -18.49 -25.47
CA THR A 152 25.60 -18.83 -26.70
C THR A 152 25.03 -20.14 -27.24
N LEU A 153 24.14 -20.05 -28.23
CA LEU A 153 23.84 -21.16 -29.13
C LEU A 153 25.09 -21.41 -29.97
N THR A 154 25.93 -22.32 -29.48
CA THR A 154 26.99 -22.94 -30.24
C THR A 154 26.38 -23.76 -31.36
N ARG A 155 26.80 -23.42 -32.57
CA ARG A 155 26.67 -24.16 -33.83
C ARG A 155 27.25 -25.58 -33.68
N SER A 156 26.48 -26.61 -34.04
CA SER A 156 26.86 -27.99 -34.41
C SER A 156 25.55 -28.72 -34.76
N ASN A 157 25.31 -29.41 -35.89
CA ASN A 157 26.06 -29.84 -37.08
C ASN A 157 25.09 -29.76 -38.27
#